data_AF-A0A1A8EJ24-F1
#
_entry.id   AF-A0A1A8EJ24-F1
#
_cell.length_a   1.000
_cell.length_b   1.000
_cell.length_c   1.000
_cell.angle_alpha   90.00
_cell.angle_beta   90.00
_cell.angle_gamma   90.00
#
_symmetry.space_group_name_H-M   'P 1'
#
loop_
_entity.id
_entity.type
_entity.pdbx_description
1 polymer ?
#
loop_
_entity_poly.entity_id
_entity_poly.type
_entity_poly.pdbx_seq_one_letter_code
_entity_poly.pdbx_strand_id
1 'polypeptide(L)' 'VLGSVGLTTAGRHMAKLSKESKQRLQQLFQCGQFVVRWGFIPTVLYLGFKRGADPGMPEPNLLSLLWG' A
#
# COMPACT_ATOMS: atom_id res chain seq x y z
N VAL A 1 -0.86 -38.72 -37.41
CA VAL A 1 -1.89 -37.98 -36.64
C VAL A 1 -1.15 -37.22 -35.52
N LEU A 2 -0.36 -36.17 -35.79
CA LEU A 2 -0.75 -34.80 -36.18
C LEU A 2 -1.94 -34.30 -35.35
N GLY A 3 -1.70 -33.68 -34.19
CA GLY A 3 -2.79 -33.06 -33.43
C GLY A 3 -2.52 -32.42 -32.07
N SER A 4 -1.40 -32.65 -31.37
CA SER A 4 -1.24 -32.15 -29.97
C SER A 4 -0.05 -31.20 -29.72
N VAL A 5 0.67 -30.78 -30.76
CA VAL A 5 1.84 -29.87 -30.64
C VAL A 5 1.45 -28.37 -30.72
N GLY A 6 0.15 -28.04 -30.79
CA GLY A 6 -0.29 -26.68 -31.17
C GLY A 6 -0.77 -25.74 -30.06
N LEU A 7 -0.81 -26.13 -28.78
CA LEU A 7 -1.46 -25.32 -27.72
C LEU A 7 -0.52 -24.71 -26.67
N THR A 8 0.75 -24.48 -26.98
CA THR A 8 1.71 -23.85 -26.03
C THR A 8 2.31 -22.52 -26.50
N THR A 9 1.96 -22.02 -27.69
CA THR A 9 2.73 -20.93 -28.34
C THR A 9 2.06 -19.54 -28.31
N ALA A 10 0.84 -19.36 -27.80
CA ALA A 10 0.18 -18.04 -27.77
C ALA A 10 -0.17 -17.62 -26.34
N GLY A 11 0.51 -16.57 -25.84
CA GLY A 11 -0.04 -15.77 -24.73
C GLY A 11 0.78 -15.63 -23.44
N ARG A 12 2.08 -15.90 -23.42
CA ARG A 12 2.93 -15.49 -22.28
C ARG A 12 4.16 -14.74 -22.76
N HIS A 13 3.95 -13.51 -23.22
CA HIS A 13 4.95 -12.45 -23.06
C HIS A 13 5.11 -12.18 -21.55
N MET A 14 5.74 -13.12 -20.85
CA MET A 14 6.28 -12.88 -19.52
C MET A 14 7.41 -11.88 -19.76
N ALA A 15 7.13 -10.59 -19.60
CA ALA A 15 8.16 -9.56 -19.58
C ALA A 15 9.25 -10.05 -18.62
N LYS A 16 10.38 -10.52 -19.18
CA LYS A 16 11.51 -11.00 -18.40
C LYS A 16 12.19 -9.76 -17.83
N LEU A 17 11.60 -9.22 -16.76
CA LEU A 17 12.28 -8.22 -15.96
C LEU A 17 13.57 -8.84 -15.42
N SER A 18 14.69 -8.12 -15.57
CA SER A 18 15.98 -8.52 -15.01
C SER A 18 15.83 -8.83 -13.51
N LYS A 19 16.60 -9.80 -13.00
CA LYS A 19 16.54 -10.22 -11.58
C LYS A 19 16.65 -9.01 -10.64
N GLU A 20 17.49 -8.05 -11.01
CA GLU A 20 17.68 -6.81 -10.26
C GLU A 20 16.42 -5.93 -10.22
N SER A 21 15.74 -5.74 -11.35
CA SER A 21 14.50 -4.95 -11.42
C SER A 21 13.38 -5.57 -10.59
N LYS A 22 13.28 -6.90 -10.58
CA LYS A 22 12.32 -7.63 -9.73
C LYS A 22 12.63 -7.44 -8.25
N GLN A 23 13.90 -7.54 -7.87
CA GLN A 23 14.35 -7.34 -6.49
C GLN A 23 13.99 -5.93 -5.99
N ARG A 24 14.31 -4.89 -6.77
CA ARG A 24 14.00 -3.49 -6.42
C ARG A 24 12.49 -3.26 -6.32
N LEU A 25 11.72 -3.81 -7.25
CA LEU A 25 10.28 -3.69 -7.24
C LEU A 25 9.67 -4.37 -6.01
N GLN A 26 10.18 -5.54 -5.63
CA GLN A 26 9.74 -6.26 -4.44
C GLN A 26 10.08 -5.48 -3.16
N GLN A 27 11.27 -4.86 -3.09
CA GLN A 27 11.63 -3.97 -1.98
C GLN A 27 10.72 -2.74 -1.90
N LEU A 28 10.37 -2.13 -3.04
CA LEU A 28 9.41 -1.03 -3.10
C LEU A 28 8.02 -1.45 -2.60
N PHE A 29 7.54 -2.63 -2.99
CA PHE A 29 6.26 -3.14 -2.50
C PHE A 29 6.29 -3.41 -0.99
N GLN A 30 7.36 -4.00 -0.46
CA GLN A 30 7.50 -4.24 0.98
C GLN A 30 7.58 -2.93 1.78
N CYS A 31 8.39 -1.97 1.31
CA CYS A 31 8.51 -0.65 1.93
C CYS A 31 7.17 0.11 1.85
N GLY A 32 6.52 0.10 0.68
CA GLY A 32 5.21 0.73 0.50
C GLY A 32 4.14 0.12 1.40
N GLN A 33 4.09 -1.21 1.51
CA GLN A 33 3.19 -1.90 2.43
C GLN A 33 3.45 -1.51 3.89
N PHE A 34 4.72 -1.39 4.30
CA PHE A 34 5.10 -0.94 5.63
C PHE A 34 4.65 0.49 5.90
N VAL A 35 4.94 1.42 4.98
CA VAL A 35 4.56 2.83 5.10
C VAL A 35 3.05 3.01 5.15
N VAL A 36 2.29 2.29 4.32
CA VAL A 36 0.83 2.37 4.37
C VAL A 36 0.30 1.77 5.69
N ARG A 37 0.80 0.61 6.11
CA ARG A 37 0.35 -0.07 7.34
C ARG A 37 0.58 0.77 8.59
N TRP A 38 1.73 1.43 8.70
CA TRP A 38 2.12 2.19 9.89
C TRP A 38 1.88 3.69 9.77
N GLY A 39 1.84 4.23 8.55
CA GLY A 39 1.66 5.66 8.28
C GLY A 39 0.20 6.07 8.12
N PHE A 40 -0.70 5.17 7.72
CA PHE A 40 -2.11 5.53 7.51
C PHE A 40 -2.76 6.13 8.77
N ILE A 41 -2.63 5.46 9.92
CA ILE A 41 -3.25 5.91 11.17
C ILE A 41 -2.67 7.24 11.65
N PRO A 42 -1.34 7.43 11.75
CA PRO A 42 -0.74 8.73 12.08
C PRO A 42 -1.17 9.86 11.14
N THR A 43 -1.23 9.61 9.82
CA THR A 43 -1.63 10.63 8.85
C THR A 43 -3.11 11.01 9.02
N VAL A 44 -4.00 10.04 9.20
CA VAL A 44 -5.42 10.32 9.44
C VAL A 44 -5.63 11.07 10.76
N LEU A 45 -4.94 10.68 11.83
CA LEU A 45 -4.97 11.39 13.10
C LEU A 45 -4.49 12.83 12.95
N TYR A 46 -3.36 13.06 12.29
CA TYR A 46 -2.84 14.40 12.05
C TYR A 46 -3.84 15.28 11.30
N LEU A 47 -4.48 14.74 10.25
CA LEU A 47 -5.51 15.46 9.51
C LEU A 47 -6.76 15.74 10.36
N GLY A 48 -7.16 14.80 11.22
CA GLY A 48 -8.24 14.97 12.19
C GLY A 48 -7.96 16.10 13.18
N PHE A 49 -6.75 16.15 13.75
CA PHE A 49 -6.34 17.25 14.63
C PHE A 49 -6.21 18.58 13.89
N LYS A 50 -5.64 18.59 12.66
CA LYS A 50 -5.47 19.81 11.86
C LYS A 50 -6.79 20.41 11.39
N ARG A 51 -7.78 19.58 11.10
CA ARG A 51 -9.13 20.06 10.79
C ARG A 51 -9.79 20.70 12.02
N GLY A 52 -9.34 20.32 13.21
CA GLY A 52 -9.84 20.84 14.48
C GLY A 52 -11.27 20.41 14.76
N ALA A 53 -11.74 20.70 15.97
CA ALA A 53 -13.16 20.57 16.30
C ALA A 53 -13.90 21.83 15.89
N ASP A 54 -15.20 21.72 15.61
CA ASP A 54 -16.05 22.86 15.31
C ASP A 54 -16.00 23.91 16.45
N PRO A 55 -16.11 25.22 16.12
CA PRO A 55 -15.93 26.29 17.09
C PRO A 55 -16.88 26.13 18.28
N GLY A 56 -16.30 25.87 19.46
CA GLY A 56 -17.03 25.60 20.71
C GLY A 56 -16.76 24.22 21.33
N MET A 57 -16.07 23.32 20.62
CA MET A 57 -15.68 22.00 21.14
C MET A 57 -14.20 21.99 21.58
N PRO A 58 -13.86 21.31 22.69
CA PRO A 58 -12.46 21.20 23.15
C PRO A 58 -11.61 20.46 22.10
N GLU A 59 -10.35 20.87 21.97
CA GLU A 59 -9.44 20.26 21.00
C GLU A 59 -9.35 18.75 21.22
N PRO A 60 -9.43 17.93 20.15
CA PRO A 60 -9.23 16.51 20.29
C PRO A 60 -7.82 16.29 20.83
N ASN A 61 -7.72 15.59 21.96
CA ASN A 61 -6.45 15.26 22.60
C ASN A 61 -6.15 13.77 22.37
N LEU A 62 -4.88 13.42 22.11
CA LEU A 62 -4.46 12.03 21.86
C LEU A 62 -4.87 11.09 23.00
N LEU A 63 -4.85 11.59 24.24
CA LEU A 63 -5.27 10.84 25.43
C LEU A 63 -6.76 10.50 25.42
N SER A 64 -7.63 11.41 24.98
CA SER A 64 -9.08 11.17 24.89
C SER A 64 -9.45 10.19 23.78
N LEU A 65 -8.63 10.05 22.73
CA LEU A 65 -8.82 9.05 21.67
C LEU A 65 -8.32 7.65 22.07
N LEU A 66 -7.29 7.58 22.93
CA LEU A 66 -6.69 6.31 23.39
C LEU A 66 -7.38 5.73 24.63
N TRP A 67 -7.97 6.58 25.47
CA TRP A 67 -8.54 6.23 26.78
C TRP A 67 -9.98 6.72 26.99
N GLY A 68 -10.69 7.04 25.89
CA GLY A 68 -12.04 7.63 25.90
C GLY A 68 -13.00 7.05 26.93
#